data_AF-A0A2P8HGX2-F1
#
_entry.id   AF-A0A2P8HGX2-F1
#
_cell.length_a   1.000
_cell.length_b   1.000
_cell.length_c   1.000
_cell.angle_alpha   90.00
_cell.angle_beta   90.00
_cell.angle_gamma   90.00
#
_symmetry.space_group_name_H-M   'P 1'
#
loop_
_entity.id
_entity.type
_entity.pdbx_description
1 polymer ?
#
loop_
_entity_poly.entity_id
_entity_poly.type
_entity_poly.pdbx_seq_one_letter_code
_entity_poly.pdbx_strand_id
1 'polypeptide(L)'
;MNNSIDTTRNWPLIRLILFRFFATYFGIYVLFNMPLLVFDTLSDHIWDIPVTWVGRLLVSPGFKITVWSNGSGDTTFNYLALFCQAILALALSIIWWAFDYKRKNYDKLLYWLMVIFRYALAVSMMNYGGAKIAKTQFPFPWLFQLEQPLGQSSPMGLAWVYMGHSTGYNLFIGFAEFFGGFFLLFRRTKLFGALLSMTIMVNIMAMNFFYDIPVKLFSTHLFCIALFITLPDFNRLINFFFLNKPVPAQTSWYPIYQRKWKRITHIALKYFAVAIILYTQICGIRFSQKRLNKNNAIPPLYGIYEVKNIVYHNYQATPIADSSLRWKKIYIDRGGYVFAHDIRDNVNGEEAKFDTIHKNISWQSGNNNIQLHYTVPAKDSLTLNGKVGADSVSIALLKKDANNFILVTRGFHWINEHSYNK
;
A
#
# COMPACT_ATOMS: atom_id res chain seq x y z
N MET A 1 -11.83 -33.91 32.62
CA MET A 1 -11.64 -32.68 33.40
C MET A 1 -12.38 -31.53 32.73
N ASN A 2 -13.55 -31.18 33.25
CA ASN A 2 -14.34 -30.02 32.81
C ASN A 2 -13.66 -28.75 33.36
N ASN A 3 -12.75 -28.15 32.61
CA ASN A 3 -12.35 -26.76 32.86
C ASN A 3 -13.42 -25.84 32.29
N SER A 4 -14.57 -25.76 32.97
CA SER A 4 -15.48 -24.63 32.82
C SER A 4 -14.74 -23.40 33.35
N ILE A 5 -14.09 -22.65 32.46
CA ILE A 5 -13.59 -21.31 32.77
C ILE A 5 -14.78 -20.54 33.32
N ASP A 6 -14.70 -20.23 34.61
CA ASP A 6 -15.78 -19.65 35.38
C ASP A 6 -16.16 -18.30 34.77
N THR A 7 -17.33 -18.22 34.13
CA THR A 7 -17.86 -16.98 33.53
C THR A 7 -18.30 -15.96 34.59
N THR A 8 -18.00 -16.22 35.87
CA THR A 8 -18.40 -15.45 37.05
C THR A 8 -17.48 -14.26 37.35
N ARG A 9 -16.32 -14.13 36.69
CA ARG A 9 -15.41 -13.03 36.98
C ARG A 9 -15.92 -11.72 36.39
N ASN A 10 -16.40 -10.83 37.26
CA ASN A 10 -16.81 -9.48 36.89
C ASN A 10 -15.61 -8.69 36.36
N TRP A 11 -15.79 -8.00 35.24
CA TRP A 11 -14.80 -7.07 34.72
C TRP A 11 -14.87 -5.74 35.51
N PRO A 12 -13.74 -5.06 35.73
CA PRO A 12 -13.76 -3.73 36.30
C PRO A 12 -14.48 -2.76 35.35
N LEU A 13 -15.15 -1.74 35.91
CA LEU A 13 -15.98 -0.80 35.15
C LEU A 13 -15.23 -0.16 33.97
N ILE A 14 -13.98 0.26 34.18
CA ILE A 14 -13.15 0.84 33.14
C ILE A 14 -12.96 -0.11 31.94
N ARG A 15 -12.77 -1.42 32.20
CA ARG A 15 -12.63 -2.42 31.14
C ARG A 15 -13.95 -2.60 30.38
N LEU A 16 -15.09 -2.53 31.05
CA LEU A 16 -16.40 -2.60 30.40
C LEU A 16 -16.64 -1.40 29.48
N ILE A 17 -16.32 -0.18 29.93
CA ILE A 17 -16.48 1.05 29.14
C ILE A 17 -15.55 1.02 27.92
N LEU A 18 -14.25 0.83 28.15
CA LEU A 18 -13.25 0.79 27.07
C LEU A 18 -13.54 -0.33 26.09
N PHE A 19 -13.94 -1.51 26.57
CA PHE A 19 -14.29 -2.61 25.69
C PHE A 19 -15.46 -2.26 24.77
N ARG A 20 -16.56 -1.70 25.28
CA ARG A 20 -17.69 -1.34 24.44
C ARG A 20 -17.31 -0.30 23.38
N PHE A 21 -16.57 0.75 23.77
CA PHE A 21 -16.11 1.75 22.82
C PHE A 21 -15.19 1.17 21.74
N PHE A 22 -14.09 0.50 22.12
CA PHE A 22 -13.13 -0.05 21.15
C PHE A 22 -13.69 -1.20 20.32
N ALA A 23 -14.57 -2.04 20.89
CA ALA A 23 -15.29 -3.07 20.14
C ALA A 23 -16.14 -2.46 19.04
N THR A 24 -16.92 -1.43 19.36
CA THR A 24 -17.76 -0.72 18.39
C THR A 24 -16.91 0.02 17.37
N TYR A 25 -15.91 0.78 17.82
CA TYR A 25 -15.03 1.56 16.95
C TYR A 25 -14.28 0.69 15.95
N PHE A 26 -13.54 -0.32 16.41
CA PHE A 26 -12.84 -1.23 15.50
C PHE A 26 -13.80 -2.10 14.69
N GLY A 27 -15.00 -2.40 15.21
CA GLY A 27 -16.06 -3.05 14.44
C GLY A 27 -16.49 -2.23 13.23
N ILE A 28 -16.80 -0.95 13.43
CA ILE A 28 -17.11 0.02 12.37
C ILE A 28 -15.91 0.16 11.43
N TYR A 29 -14.71 0.33 11.98
CA TYR A 29 -13.51 0.49 11.17
C TYR A 29 -13.27 -0.70 10.24
N VAL A 30 -13.35 -1.92 10.77
CA VAL A 30 -13.19 -3.17 10.00
C VAL A 30 -14.30 -3.33 8.96
N LEU A 31 -15.53 -2.89 9.28
CA LEU A 31 -16.67 -2.98 8.38
C LEU A 31 -16.54 -2.04 7.17
N PHE A 32 -16.09 -0.80 7.40
CA PHE A 32 -16.11 0.25 6.38
C PHE A 32 -14.75 0.54 5.72
N ASN A 33 -13.63 0.20 6.35
CA ASN A 33 -12.30 0.61 5.89
C ASN A 33 -11.35 -0.55 5.60
N MET A 34 -11.72 -1.79 5.92
CA MET A 34 -10.85 -2.95 5.68
C MET A 34 -11.38 -3.83 4.55
N PRO A 35 -10.49 -4.44 3.75
CA PRO A 35 -10.85 -5.26 2.59
C PRO A 35 -11.30 -6.67 2.99
N LEU A 36 -12.25 -6.75 3.92
CA LEU A 36 -12.87 -7.99 4.38
C LEU A 36 -14.17 -8.30 3.63
N LEU A 37 -14.84 -7.26 3.14
CA LEU A 37 -16.08 -7.33 2.38
C LEU A 37 -15.89 -6.54 1.08
N VAL A 38 -16.47 -7.03 -0.02
CA VAL A 38 -16.27 -6.55 -1.41
C VAL A 38 -16.97 -5.20 -1.66
N PHE A 39 -16.88 -4.25 -0.73
CA PHE A 39 -17.67 -3.01 -0.74
C PHE A 39 -16.82 -1.73 -0.76
N ASP A 40 -15.57 -1.77 -1.22
CA ASP A 40 -14.66 -0.61 -1.16
C ASP A 40 -15.27 0.65 -1.81
N THR A 41 -16.03 0.52 -2.91
CA THR A 41 -16.69 1.66 -3.57
C THR A 41 -18.02 2.06 -2.93
N LEU A 42 -18.76 1.11 -2.36
CA LEU A 42 -20.05 1.38 -1.70
C LEU A 42 -19.86 2.01 -0.32
N SER A 43 -18.75 1.71 0.35
CA SER A 43 -18.44 2.22 1.69
C SER A 43 -18.25 3.74 1.70
N ASP A 44 -17.50 4.29 0.74
CA ASP A 44 -17.22 5.73 0.68
C ASP A 44 -18.50 6.55 0.51
N HIS A 45 -19.42 6.11 -0.37
CA HIS A 45 -20.67 6.82 -0.62
C HIS A 45 -21.62 6.86 0.58
N ILE A 46 -21.54 5.89 1.50
CA ILE A 46 -22.32 5.92 2.75
C ILE A 46 -21.89 7.10 3.63
N TRP A 47 -20.62 7.51 3.53
CA TRP A 47 -20.05 8.60 4.32
C TRP A 47 -20.17 9.98 3.66
N ASP A 48 -20.59 10.09 2.40
CA ASP A 48 -20.65 11.37 1.68
C ASP A 48 -21.48 12.44 2.41
N ILE A 49 -22.70 12.08 2.84
CA ILE A 49 -23.61 12.98 3.54
C ILE A 49 -23.04 13.42 4.90
N PRO A 50 -22.70 12.50 5.83
CA PRO A 50 -22.17 12.90 7.13
C PRO A 50 -20.84 13.64 7.01
N VAL A 51 -19.94 13.23 6.09
CA VAL A 51 -18.67 13.92 5.85
C VAL A 51 -18.89 15.32 5.28
N THR A 52 -19.80 15.50 4.34
CA THR A 52 -20.11 16.83 3.81
C THR A 52 -20.67 17.74 4.91
N TRP A 53 -21.57 17.22 5.74
CA TRP A 53 -22.14 17.99 6.86
C TRP A 53 -21.07 18.40 7.87
N VAL A 54 -20.24 17.46 8.32
CA VAL A 54 -19.13 17.74 9.24
C VAL A 54 -18.11 18.66 8.59
N GLY A 55 -17.79 18.47 7.32
CA GLY A 55 -16.86 19.32 6.58
C GLY A 55 -17.36 20.77 6.46
N ARG A 56 -18.68 20.96 6.30
CA ARG A 56 -19.28 22.31 6.34
C ARG A 56 -19.17 22.99 7.69
N LEU A 57 -19.20 22.19 8.77
CA LEU A 57 -19.09 22.67 10.14
C LEU A 57 -17.64 22.95 10.56
N LEU A 58 -16.71 22.04 10.24
CA LEU A 58 -15.34 22.04 10.77
C LEU A 58 -14.29 22.62 9.80
N VAL A 59 -14.53 22.56 8.49
CA VAL A 59 -13.54 22.99 7.48
C VAL A 59 -13.94 24.34 6.88
N SER A 60 -15.10 24.41 6.21
CA SER A 60 -15.63 25.68 5.68
C SER A 60 -17.10 25.55 5.29
N PRO A 61 -17.94 26.61 5.40
CA PRO A 61 -19.37 26.52 5.08
C PRO A 61 -19.67 26.04 3.65
N GLY A 62 -18.76 26.31 2.71
CA GLY A 62 -18.84 25.91 1.30
C GLY A 62 -18.19 24.55 0.99
N PHE A 63 -17.78 23.77 2.01
CA PHE A 63 -17.08 22.51 1.81
C PHE A 63 -17.87 21.55 0.91
N LYS A 64 -17.17 21.03 -0.08
CA LYS A 64 -17.62 19.97 -0.99
C LYS A 64 -16.52 18.93 -1.09
N ILE A 65 -16.93 17.66 -1.13
CA ILE A 65 -16.01 16.56 -1.38
C ILE A 65 -15.57 16.68 -2.84
N THR A 66 -14.27 16.85 -3.06
CA THR A 66 -13.65 16.88 -4.40
C THR A 66 -12.77 15.66 -4.65
N VAL A 67 -12.29 15.03 -3.57
CA VAL A 67 -11.39 13.88 -3.61
C VAL A 67 -11.91 12.85 -2.61
N TRP A 68 -12.25 11.66 -3.11
CA TRP A 68 -12.58 10.46 -2.34
C TRP A 68 -11.33 9.61 -2.10
N SER A 69 -11.49 8.42 -1.50
CA SER A 69 -10.39 7.47 -1.35
C SER A 69 -9.82 7.12 -2.73
N ASN A 70 -8.54 7.41 -2.96
CA ASN A 70 -7.89 7.30 -4.27
C ASN A 70 -6.82 6.18 -4.31
N GLY A 71 -7.03 5.11 -3.56
CA GLY A 71 -6.05 4.02 -3.36
C GLY A 71 -5.01 4.32 -2.27
N SER A 72 -4.94 5.56 -1.80
CA SER A 72 -4.24 5.98 -0.58
C SER A 72 -5.24 6.49 0.46
N GLY A 73 -4.87 6.40 1.74
CA GLY A 73 -5.64 7.02 2.81
C GLY A 73 -5.29 8.50 2.95
N ASP A 74 -5.77 9.15 4.01
CA ASP A 74 -5.31 10.48 4.42
C ASP A 74 -5.76 11.67 3.54
N THR A 75 -6.78 11.50 2.72
CA THR A 75 -7.49 12.66 2.14
C THR A 75 -8.31 13.39 3.21
N THR A 76 -8.69 14.65 2.96
CA THR A 76 -9.63 15.38 3.84
C THR A 76 -10.91 14.57 4.08
N PHE A 77 -11.42 13.89 3.05
CA PHE A 77 -12.55 12.99 3.17
C PHE A 77 -12.28 11.87 4.20
N ASN A 78 -11.12 11.21 4.15
CA ASN A 78 -10.82 10.10 5.06
C ASN A 78 -10.72 10.55 6.53
N TYR A 79 -10.10 11.71 6.80
CA TYR A 79 -10.02 12.25 8.18
C TYR A 79 -11.42 12.58 8.73
N LEU A 80 -12.26 13.24 7.93
CA LEU A 80 -13.63 13.56 8.32
C LEU A 80 -14.50 12.30 8.46
N ALA A 81 -14.34 11.32 7.57
CA ALA A 81 -15.04 10.05 7.66
C ALA A 81 -14.68 9.30 8.96
N LEU A 82 -13.40 9.28 9.31
CA LEU A 82 -12.93 8.68 10.56
C LEU A 82 -13.51 9.40 11.79
N PHE A 83 -13.58 10.72 11.76
CA PHE A 83 -14.20 11.52 12.81
C PHE A 83 -15.70 11.18 12.95
N CYS A 84 -16.44 11.11 11.84
CA CYS A 84 -17.83 10.66 11.82
C CYS A 84 -17.99 9.25 12.40
N GLN A 85 -17.10 8.33 12.03
CA GLN A 85 -17.07 6.96 12.55
C GLN A 85 -16.79 6.93 14.06
N ALA A 86 -15.89 7.78 14.57
CA ALA A 86 -15.61 7.89 15.99
C ALA A 86 -16.82 8.42 16.79
N ILE A 87 -17.53 9.43 16.28
CA ILE A 87 -18.77 9.93 16.88
C ILE A 87 -19.84 8.84 16.88
N LEU A 88 -20.02 8.15 15.75
CA LEU A 88 -20.98 7.05 15.64
C LEU A 88 -20.64 5.92 16.63
N ALA A 89 -19.35 5.57 16.75
CA ALA A 89 -18.88 4.57 17.69
C ALA A 89 -19.20 4.97 19.14
N LEU A 90 -18.98 6.25 19.49
CA LEU A 90 -19.31 6.78 20.80
C LEU A 90 -20.82 6.67 21.07
N ALA A 91 -21.66 7.16 20.15
CA ALA A 91 -23.12 7.10 20.29
C ALA A 91 -23.62 5.66 20.45
N LEU A 92 -23.18 4.73 19.59
CA LEU A 92 -23.55 3.32 19.67
C LEU A 92 -23.02 2.65 20.94
N SER A 93 -21.84 3.04 21.45
CA SER A 93 -21.32 2.52 22.71
C SER A 93 -22.14 2.97 23.93
N ILE A 94 -22.66 4.20 23.91
CA ILE A 94 -23.58 4.74 24.94
C ILE A 94 -24.91 4.02 24.88
N ILE A 95 -25.47 3.83 23.67
CA ILE A 95 -26.70 3.07 23.46
C ILE A 95 -26.54 1.64 23.97
N TRP A 96 -25.44 0.97 23.63
CA TRP A 96 -25.13 -0.37 24.11
C TRP A 96 -25.01 -0.39 25.64
N TRP A 97 -24.37 0.60 26.24
CA TRP A 97 -24.31 0.71 27.70
C TRP A 97 -25.70 0.83 28.33
N ALA A 98 -26.59 1.66 27.78
CA ALA A 98 -27.94 1.86 28.29
C ALA A 98 -28.79 0.58 28.26
N PHE A 99 -28.69 -0.23 27.19
CA PHE A 99 -29.45 -1.47 27.06
C PHE A 99 -28.85 -2.66 27.83
N ASP A 100 -27.54 -2.71 28.02
CA ASP A 100 -26.82 -3.87 28.58
C ASP A 100 -26.02 -3.49 29.84
N TYR A 101 -26.50 -2.51 30.62
CA TYR A 101 -25.81 -1.99 31.81
C TYR A 101 -25.60 -3.05 32.91
N LYS A 102 -26.48 -4.06 32.98
CA LYS A 102 -26.43 -5.13 33.99
C LYS A 102 -25.34 -6.17 33.71
N ARG A 103 -24.87 -6.30 32.46
CA ARG A 103 -23.88 -7.33 32.11
C ARG A 103 -22.48 -6.94 32.59
N LYS A 104 -21.88 -7.82 33.38
CA LYS A 104 -20.58 -7.61 34.05
C LYS A 104 -19.41 -8.34 33.38
N ASN A 105 -19.66 -9.13 32.34
CA ASN A 105 -18.63 -9.92 31.64
C ASN A 105 -18.96 -10.05 30.14
N TYR A 106 -17.94 -9.87 29.30
CA TYR A 106 -18.03 -9.98 27.84
C TYR A 106 -16.98 -10.94 27.25
N ASP A 107 -16.47 -11.92 27.99
CA ASP A 107 -15.39 -12.81 27.54
C ASP A 107 -15.71 -13.53 26.22
N LYS A 108 -16.96 -13.98 26.06
CA LYS A 108 -17.43 -14.61 24.82
C LYS A 108 -17.43 -13.65 23.64
N LEU A 109 -17.90 -12.41 23.84
CA LEU A 109 -17.94 -11.41 22.77
C LEU A 109 -16.53 -10.94 22.41
N LEU A 110 -15.69 -10.70 23.41
CA LEU A 110 -14.27 -10.39 23.24
C LEU A 110 -13.56 -11.46 22.42
N TYR A 111 -13.81 -12.74 22.70
CA TYR A 111 -13.23 -13.84 21.92
C TYR A 111 -13.59 -13.74 20.42
N TRP A 112 -14.87 -13.56 20.09
CA TRP A 112 -15.30 -13.50 18.69
C TRP A 112 -14.84 -12.22 17.98
N LEU A 113 -14.84 -11.08 18.67
CA LEU A 113 -14.26 -9.84 18.13
C LEU A 113 -12.77 -9.98 17.87
N MET A 114 -12.02 -10.61 18.78
CA MET A 114 -10.61 -10.92 18.54
C MET A 114 -10.42 -11.85 17.35
N VAL A 115 -11.32 -12.80 17.13
CA VAL A 115 -11.27 -13.64 15.92
C VAL A 115 -11.44 -12.76 14.68
N ILE A 116 -12.46 -11.91 14.62
CA ILE A 116 -12.71 -11.01 13.48
C ILE A 116 -11.51 -10.09 13.23
N PHE A 117 -11.07 -9.34 14.23
CA PHE A 117 -9.96 -8.37 14.10
C PHE A 117 -8.65 -9.06 13.73
N ARG A 118 -8.41 -10.27 14.25
CA ARG A 118 -7.24 -11.08 13.91
C ARG A 118 -7.25 -11.50 12.44
N TYR A 119 -8.39 -11.95 11.91
CA TYR A 119 -8.50 -12.30 10.49
C TYR A 119 -8.45 -11.06 9.59
N ALA A 120 -9.02 -9.93 10.02
CA ALA A 120 -8.93 -8.64 9.34
C ALA A 120 -7.48 -8.18 9.17
N LEU A 121 -6.73 -8.19 10.28
CA LEU A 121 -5.30 -7.86 10.30
C LEU A 121 -4.51 -8.88 9.47
N ALA A 122 -4.81 -10.19 9.59
CA ALA A 122 -4.12 -11.23 8.82
C ALA A 122 -4.24 -11.00 7.31
N VAL A 123 -5.44 -10.77 6.81
CA VAL A 123 -5.68 -10.51 5.37
C VAL A 123 -4.98 -9.23 4.94
N SER A 124 -5.05 -8.16 5.74
CA SER A 124 -4.39 -6.88 5.41
C SER A 124 -2.87 -7.05 5.32
N MET A 125 -2.24 -7.64 6.33
CA MET A 125 -0.79 -7.91 6.35
C MET A 125 -0.36 -8.81 5.19
N MET A 126 -1.14 -9.85 4.87
CA MET A 126 -0.84 -10.74 3.75
C MET A 126 -0.99 -10.06 2.39
N ASN A 127 -1.98 -9.16 2.22
CA ASN A 127 -2.15 -8.38 1.00
C ASN A 127 -0.94 -7.46 0.75
N TYR A 128 -0.55 -6.68 1.75
CA TYR A 128 0.59 -5.77 1.62
C TYR A 128 1.93 -6.51 1.49
N GLY A 129 2.13 -7.58 2.28
CA GLY A 129 3.29 -8.46 2.15
C GLY A 129 3.35 -9.13 0.77
N GLY A 130 2.20 -9.59 0.26
CA GLY A 130 2.05 -10.16 -1.07
C GLY A 130 2.37 -9.16 -2.18
N ALA A 131 1.95 -7.90 -2.06
CA ALA A 131 2.29 -6.83 -3.02
C ALA A 131 3.80 -6.53 -3.05
N LYS A 132 4.50 -6.64 -1.92
CA LYS A 132 5.96 -6.53 -1.83
C LYS A 132 6.67 -7.75 -2.42
N ILE A 133 6.20 -8.96 -2.10
CA ILE A 133 6.71 -10.21 -2.71
C ILE A 133 6.52 -10.21 -4.23
N ALA A 134 5.38 -9.70 -4.71
CA ALA A 134 5.10 -9.53 -6.14
C ALA A 134 5.87 -8.38 -6.79
N LYS A 135 6.60 -7.56 -6.00
CA LYS A 135 7.30 -6.33 -6.42
C LYS A 135 6.41 -5.25 -7.04
N THR A 136 5.10 -5.30 -6.80
CA THR A 136 4.18 -4.29 -7.31
C THR A 136 4.13 -3.03 -6.45
N GLN A 137 4.47 -3.12 -5.16
CA GLN A 137 4.46 -1.97 -4.25
C GLN A 137 5.68 -1.05 -4.47
N PHE A 138 6.88 -1.64 -4.53
CA PHE A 138 8.14 -0.94 -4.73
C PHE A 138 8.86 -1.53 -5.95
N PRO A 139 8.50 -1.11 -7.18
CA PRO A 139 9.21 -1.50 -8.38
C PRO A 139 10.63 -0.92 -8.38
N PHE A 140 11.52 -1.50 -9.19
CA PHE A 140 12.84 -0.90 -9.43
C PHE A 140 12.69 0.56 -9.92
N PRO A 141 13.64 1.48 -9.66
CA PRO A 141 13.53 2.85 -10.14
C PRO A 141 13.36 2.93 -11.67
N TRP A 142 12.53 3.86 -12.14
CA TRP A 142 12.47 4.20 -13.57
C TRP A 142 13.77 4.87 -14.00
N LEU A 143 14.10 4.83 -15.29
CA LEU A 143 15.30 5.40 -15.87
C LEU A 143 15.44 6.90 -15.54
N PHE A 144 14.34 7.66 -15.56
CA PHE A 144 14.37 9.08 -15.20
C PHE A 144 14.74 9.30 -13.73
N GLN A 145 14.34 8.39 -12.83
CA GLN A 145 14.65 8.48 -11.40
C GLN A 145 16.14 8.20 -11.12
N LEU A 146 16.84 7.46 -12.00
CA LEU A 146 18.28 7.23 -11.87
C LEU A 146 19.10 8.51 -12.13
N GLU A 147 18.53 9.47 -12.88
CA GLU A 147 19.16 10.76 -13.16
C GLU A 147 18.60 11.91 -12.31
N GLN A 148 17.58 11.64 -11.49
CA GLN A 148 16.92 12.64 -10.68
C GLN A 148 17.87 13.09 -9.54
N PRO A 149 18.19 14.39 -9.44
CA PRO A 149 18.93 14.92 -8.30
C PRO A 149 18.22 14.60 -6.98
N LEU A 150 18.96 14.19 -5.96
CA LEU A 150 18.40 13.80 -4.67
C LEU A 150 17.53 14.93 -4.06
N GLY A 151 17.98 16.18 -4.16
CA GLY A 151 17.25 17.36 -3.67
C GLY A 151 15.94 17.66 -4.41
N GLN A 152 15.68 17.03 -5.55
CA GLN A 152 14.42 17.15 -6.30
C GLN A 152 13.47 15.97 -6.05
N SER A 153 13.88 14.99 -5.24
CA SER A 153 13.03 13.85 -4.87
C SER A 153 12.06 14.26 -3.75
N SER A 154 10.78 13.92 -3.89
CA SER A 154 9.84 14.02 -2.76
C SER A 154 10.21 13.00 -1.67
N PRO A 155 9.82 13.22 -0.39
CA PRO A 155 10.08 12.26 0.68
C PRO A 155 9.57 10.85 0.36
N MET A 156 8.34 10.74 -0.18
CA MET A 156 7.77 9.47 -0.63
C MET A 156 8.57 8.90 -1.82
N GLY A 157 8.92 9.71 -2.81
CA GLY A 157 9.70 9.26 -3.98
C GLY A 157 11.05 8.67 -3.58
N LEU A 158 11.73 9.32 -2.64
CA LEU A 158 12.99 8.85 -2.05
C LEU A 158 12.81 7.49 -1.38
N ALA A 159 11.79 7.35 -0.53
CA ALA A 159 11.48 6.08 0.12
C ALA A 159 11.18 4.98 -0.91
N TRP A 160 10.41 5.28 -1.96
CA TRP A 160 10.09 4.33 -3.02
C TRP A 160 11.32 3.85 -3.80
N VAL A 161 12.22 4.78 -4.17
CA VAL A 161 13.47 4.44 -4.87
C VAL A 161 14.38 3.59 -3.98
N TYR A 162 14.53 3.96 -2.70
CA TYR A 162 15.32 3.20 -1.73
C TYR A 162 14.82 1.75 -1.57
N MET A 163 13.51 1.59 -1.34
CA MET A 163 12.89 0.27 -1.18
C MET A 163 12.89 -0.54 -2.48
N GLY A 164 12.66 0.13 -3.61
CA GLY A 164 12.50 -0.47 -4.93
C GLY A 164 13.80 -0.93 -5.56
N HIS A 165 14.92 -0.25 -5.26
CA HIS A 165 16.25 -0.63 -5.73
C HIS A 165 16.63 -2.05 -5.27
N SER A 166 16.46 -2.34 -3.98
CA SER A 166 16.89 -3.61 -3.41
C SER A 166 15.80 -4.68 -3.47
N THR A 167 15.90 -5.53 -4.50
CA THR A 167 15.05 -6.72 -4.64
C THR A 167 15.06 -7.61 -3.40
N GLY A 168 16.25 -7.88 -2.83
CA GLY A 168 16.39 -8.74 -1.67
C GLY A 168 15.73 -8.14 -0.42
N TYR A 169 15.93 -6.85 -0.19
CA TYR A 169 15.31 -6.15 0.94
C TYR A 169 13.78 -6.10 0.81
N ASN A 170 13.27 -5.82 -0.39
CA ASN A 170 11.82 -5.81 -0.67
C ASN A 170 11.18 -7.20 -0.42
N LEU A 171 11.83 -8.29 -0.86
CA LEU A 171 11.38 -9.64 -0.54
C LEU A 171 11.44 -9.93 0.97
N PHE A 172 12.52 -9.54 1.64
CA PHE A 172 12.69 -9.76 3.08
C PHE A 172 11.55 -9.11 3.89
N ILE A 173 11.27 -7.83 3.65
CA ILE A 173 10.18 -7.15 4.36
C ILE A 173 8.80 -7.65 3.93
N GLY A 174 8.62 -8.04 2.67
CA GLY A 174 7.38 -8.61 2.16
C GLY A 174 7.06 -9.96 2.80
N PHE A 175 8.06 -10.83 2.95
CA PHE A 175 7.90 -12.09 3.68
C PHE A 175 7.63 -11.86 5.17
N ALA A 176 8.35 -10.94 5.82
CA ALA A 176 8.10 -10.62 7.23
C ALA A 176 6.63 -10.21 7.45
N GLU A 177 6.10 -9.34 6.59
CA GLU A 177 4.71 -8.87 6.66
C GLU A 177 3.70 -9.98 6.34
N PHE A 178 3.94 -10.73 5.26
CA PHE A 178 3.08 -11.85 4.88
C PHE A 178 3.00 -12.91 5.98
N PHE A 179 4.14 -13.27 6.59
CA PHE A 179 4.18 -14.24 7.68
C PHE A 179 3.62 -13.68 8.99
N GLY A 180 3.76 -12.38 9.25
CA GLY A 180 3.04 -11.70 10.34
C GLY A 180 1.54 -11.95 10.26
N GLY A 181 0.96 -11.80 9.07
CA GLY A 181 -0.44 -12.14 8.81
C GLY A 181 -0.74 -13.65 8.86
N PHE A 182 0.11 -14.48 8.26
CA PHE A 182 -0.07 -15.95 8.23
C PHE A 182 -0.15 -16.54 9.65
N PHE A 183 0.73 -16.14 10.56
CA PHE A 183 0.74 -16.66 11.93
C PHE A 183 -0.49 -16.22 12.74
N LEU A 184 -1.17 -15.14 12.35
CA LEU A 184 -2.45 -14.75 12.97
C LEU A 184 -3.58 -15.72 12.64
N LEU A 185 -3.52 -16.49 11.55
CA LEU A 185 -4.57 -17.44 11.16
C LEU A 185 -4.74 -18.56 12.21
N PHE A 186 -3.64 -19.01 12.83
CA PHE A 186 -3.64 -20.12 13.78
C PHE A 186 -3.65 -19.65 15.23
N ARG A 187 -4.51 -20.26 16.05
CA ARG A 187 -4.66 -19.91 17.47
C ARG A 187 -3.36 -20.11 18.27
N ARG A 188 -2.54 -21.10 17.90
CA ARG A 188 -1.28 -21.42 18.60
C ARG A 188 -0.20 -20.36 18.36
N THR A 189 -0.20 -19.74 17.18
CA THR A 189 0.81 -18.74 16.78
C THR A 189 0.28 -17.31 16.86
N LYS A 190 -0.96 -17.09 17.34
CA LYS A 190 -1.61 -15.77 17.32
C LYS A 190 -0.78 -14.69 18.01
N LEU A 191 -0.15 -14.99 19.14
CA LEU A 191 0.59 -14.00 19.92
C LEU A 191 1.87 -13.61 19.19
N PHE A 192 2.57 -14.60 18.64
CA PHE A 192 3.74 -14.37 17.80
C PHE A 192 3.39 -13.55 16.56
N GLY A 193 2.33 -13.92 15.83
CA GLY A 193 1.85 -13.17 14.68
C GLY A 193 1.42 -11.74 15.01
N ALA A 194 0.83 -11.52 16.20
CA ALA A 194 0.41 -10.18 16.65
C ALA A 194 1.61 -9.30 17.00
N LEU A 195 2.61 -9.83 17.72
CA LEU A 195 3.84 -9.10 18.04
C LEU A 195 4.67 -8.79 16.79
N LEU A 196 4.79 -9.75 15.87
CA LEU A 196 5.46 -9.56 14.59
C LEU A 196 4.76 -8.49 13.76
N SER A 197 3.43 -8.59 13.61
CA SER A 197 2.63 -7.59 12.91
C SER A 197 2.72 -6.21 13.57
N MET A 198 2.68 -6.12 14.90
CA MET A 198 2.83 -4.87 15.63
C MET A 198 4.20 -4.20 15.37
N THR A 199 5.27 -5.00 15.38
CA THR A 199 6.65 -4.54 15.11
C THR A 199 6.81 -4.04 13.67
N ILE A 200 6.22 -4.76 12.71
CA ILE A 200 6.24 -4.35 11.30
C ILE A 200 5.41 -3.09 11.10
N MET A 201 4.21 -3.04 11.70
CA MET A 201 3.31 -1.92 11.51
C MET A 201 3.81 -0.64 12.17
N VAL A 202 4.49 -0.70 13.32
CA VAL A 202 5.09 0.52 13.90
C VAL A 202 6.16 1.10 12.97
N ASN A 203 6.94 0.25 12.29
CA ASN A 203 7.93 0.71 11.32
C ASN A 203 7.26 1.30 10.06
N ILE A 204 6.28 0.61 9.48
CA ILE A 204 5.51 1.12 8.33
C ILE A 204 4.81 2.44 8.67
N MET A 205 4.17 2.51 9.83
CA MET A 205 3.52 3.72 10.34
C MET A 205 4.54 4.86 10.48
N ALA A 206 5.70 4.61 11.09
CA ALA A 206 6.76 5.61 11.20
C ALA A 206 7.24 6.09 9.82
N MET A 207 7.46 5.18 8.87
CA MET A 207 7.78 5.57 7.49
C MET A 207 6.69 6.46 6.89
N ASN A 208 5.42 6.15 7.12
CA ASN A 208 4.32 6.94 6.56
C ASN A 208 4.26 8.35 7.14
N PHE A 209 4.51 8.52 8.44
CA PHE A 209 4.57 9.84 9.06
C PHE A 209 5.81 10.62 8.65
N PHE A 210 6.99 9.99 8.61
CA PHE A 210 8.27 10.70 8.40
C PHE A 210 8.65 10.89 6.92
N TYR A 211 8.13 10.08 6.00
CA TYR A 211 8.35 10.23 4.54
C TYR A 211 7.11 10.73 3.80
N ASP A 212 6.17 11.30 4.53
CA ASP A 212 4.90 11.82 4.01
C ASP A 212 4.17 10.88 3.03
N ILE A 213 4.06 9.61 3.42
CA ILE A 213 3.34 8.61 2.62
C ILE A 213 1.87 8.67 3.03
N PRO A 214 0.91 8.80 2.09
CA PRO A 214 -0.52 8.99 2.40
C PRO A 214 -1.22 7.67 2.79
N VAL A 215 -0.69 6.96 3.79
CA VAL A 215 -1.28 5.72 4.36
C VAL A 215 -1.18 5.73 5.89
N LYS A 216 -1.11 6.91 6.51
CA LYS A 216 -0.93 7.13 7.95
C LYS A 216 -2.12 6.62 8.74
N LEU A 217 -3.35 6.98 8.34
CA LEU A 217 -4.57 6.52 9.02
C LEU A 217 -4.65 5.01 9.00
N PHE A 218 -4.53 4.37 7.84
CA PHE A 218 -4.66 2.93 7.71
C PHE A 218 -3.58 2.17 8.47
N SER A 219 -2.30 2.54 8.30
CA SER A 219 -1.19 1.90 9.03
C SER A 219 -1.30 2.07 10.55
N THR A 220 -1.76 3.22 11.04
CA THR A 220 -2.02 3.45 12.46
C THR A 220 -3.10 2.52 12.99
N HIS A 221 -4.18 2.30 12.24
CA HIS A 221 -5.23 1.37 12.66
C HIS A 221 -4.77 -0.09 12.67
N LEU A 222 -3.96 -0.52 11.69
CA LEU A 222 -3.37 -1.85 11.72
C LEU A 222 -2.49 -2.05 12.96
N PHE A 223 -1.67 -1.05 13.30
CA PHE A 223 -0.87 -1.06 14.53
C PHE A 223 -1.76 -1.14 15.78
N CYS A 224 -2.79 -0.29 15.88
CA CYS A 224 -3.72 -0.29 17.01
C CYS A 224 -4.49 -1.61 17.15
N ILE A 225 -4.88 -2.25 16.04
CA ILE A 225 -5.53 -3.57 16.03
C ILE A 225 -4.53 -4.65 16.50
N ALA A 226 -3.28 -4.62 16.02
CA ALA A 226 -2.24 -5.55 16.47
C ALA A 226 -1.97 -5.41 17.97
N LEU A 227 -1.91 -4.17 18.47
CA LEU A 227 -1.81 -3.85 19.89
C LEU A 227 -3.03 -4.42 20.64
N PHE A 228 -4.25 -4.15 20.17
CA PHE A 228 -5.49 -4.64 20.78
C PHE A 228 -5.55 -6.18 20.89
N ILE A 229 -5.07 -6.89 19.86
CA ILE A 229 -4.96 -8.36 19.87
C ILE A 229 -3.95 -8.85 20.92
N THR A 230 -2.90 -8.06 21.16
CA THR A 230 -1.80 -8.37 22.10
C THR A 230 -2.15 -8.03 23.55
N LEU A 231 -3.03 -7.05 23.80
CA LEU A 231 -3.40 -6.56 25.13
C LEU A 231 -3.75 -7.66 26.17
N PRO A 232 -4.50 -8.73 25.85
CA PRO A 232 -4.81 -9.78 26.83
C PRO A 232 -3.58 -10.49 27.39
N ASP A 233 -2.47 -10.45 26.65
CA ASP A 233 -1.21 -11.08 26.99
C ASP A 233 -0.20 -10.07 27.58
N PHE A 234 -0.57 -8.80 27.76
CA PHE A 234 0.34 -7.74 28.24
C PHE A 234 1.07 -8.09 29.54
N ASN A 235 0.34 -8.50 30.59
CA ASN A 235 0.95 -8.91 31.87
C ASN A 235 1.83 -10.16 31.71
N ARG A 236 1.46 -11.07 30.80
CA ARG A 236 2.25 -12.27 30.50
C ARG A 236 3.58 -11.87 29.83
N LEU A 237 3.54 -10.91 28.91
CA LEU A 237 4.72 -10.39 28.23
C LEU A 237 5.64 -9.63 29.20
N ILE A 238 5.10 -8.81 30.11
CA ILE A 238 5.90 -8.13 31.14
C ILE A 238 6.58 -9.15 32.06
N ASN A 239 5.80 -10.14 32.53
CA ASN A 239 6.32 -11.20 33.38
C ASN A 239 7.45 -11.97 32.69
N PHE A 240 7.29 -12.28 31.41
CA PHE A 240 8.28 -13.02 30.63
C PHE A 240 9.55 -12.19 30.34
N PHE A 241 9.40 -11.01 29.73
CA PHE A 241 10.54 -10.25 29.19
C PHE A 241 11.27 -9.41 30.25
N PHE A 242 10.55 -8.82 31.20
CA PHE A 242 11.12 -7.83 32.11
C PHE A 242 11.26 -8.34 33.55
N LEU A 243 10.30 -9.14 34.03
CA LEU A 243 10.31 -9.62 35.41
C LEU A 243 10.87 -11.03 35.57
N ASN A 244 11.19 -11.71 34.46
CA ASN A 244 11.70 -13.08 34.42
C ASN A 244 10.89 -14.07 35.31
N LYS A 245 9.56 -13.94 35.28
CA LYS A 245 8.61 -14.75 36.05
C LYS A 245 8.03 -15.87 35.17
N PRO A 246 7.72 -17.06 35.74
CA PRO A 246 7.04 -18.11 35.00
C PRO A 246 5.67 -17.63 34.50
N VAL A 247 5.38 -17.92 33.22
CA VAL A 247 4.16 -17.44 32.56
C VAL A 247 3.21 -18.62 32.28
N PRO A 248 1.99 -18.62 32.87
CA PRO A 248 1.03 -19.68 32.62
C PRO A 248 0.45 -19.61 31.19
N ALA A 249 -0.16 -20.70 30.76
CA ALA A 249 -0.94 -20.73 29.53
C ALA A 249 -2.10 -19.72 29.58
N GLN A 250 -2.46 -19.17 28.42
CA GLN A 250 -3.55 -18.18 28.32
C GLN A 250 -4.91 -18.82 28.63
N THR A 251 -5.66 -18.21 29.55
CA THR A 251 -6.94 -18.71 30.07
C THR A 251 -8.18 -18.09 29.41
N SER A 252 -8.05 -17.51 28.21
CA SER A 252 -9.19 -16.90 27.51
C SER A 252 -10.26 -17.93 27.17
N TRP A 253 -11.53 -17.52 27.27
CA TRP A 253 -12.68 -18.33 26.85
C TRP A 253 -12.53 -18.80 25.40
N TYR A 254 -12.99 -20.02 25.12
CA TYR A 254 -13.06 -20.57 23.77
C TYR A 254 -14.25 -21.53 23.63
N PRO A 255 -14.80 -21.71 22.41
CA PRO A 255 -15.92 -22.61 22.22
C PRO A 255 -15.49 -24.06 22.47
N ILE A 256 -16.14 -24.71 23.43
CA ILE A 256 -16.02 -26.14 23.71
C ILE A 256 -17.29 -26.82 23.18
N TYR A 257 -17.12 -27.77 22.27
CA TYR A 257 -18.23 -28.49 21.65
C TYR A 257 -18.33 -29.90 22.25
N GLN A 258 -19.45 -30.19 22.93
CA GLN A 258 -19.72 -31.51 23.49
C GLN A 258 -19.99 -32.56 22.39
N ARG A 259 -20.73 -32.18 21.33
CA ARG A 259 -21.07 -33.08 20.22
C ARG A 259 -19.95 -33.11 19.18
N LYS A 260 -19.53 -34.32 18.77
CA LYS A 260 -18.46 -34.54 17.78
C LYS A 260 -18.72 -33.78 16.46
N TRP A 261 -19.93 -33.84 15.92
CA TRP A 261 -20.25 -33.18 14.64
C TRP A 261 -20.08 -31.65 14.70
N LYS A 262 -20.53 -30.97 15.77
CA LYS A 262 -20.34 -29.51 15.92
C LYS A 262 -18.86 -29.13 15.97
N ARG A 263 -18.03 -29.97 16.62
CA ARG A 263 -16.58 -29.80 16.65
C ARG A 263 -15.97 -29.96 15.26
N ILE A 264 -16.36 -31.01 14.53
CA ILE A 264 -15.89 -31.28 13.17
C ILE A 264 -16.30 -30.14 12.23
N THR A 265 -17.57 -29.71 12.26
CA THR A 265 -18.06 -28.58 11.46
C THR A 265 -17.30 -27.30 11.75
N HIS A 266 -17.06 -26.96 13.03
CA HIS A 266 -16.28 -25.77 13.38
C HIS A 266 -14.84 -25.83 12.86
N ILE A 267 -14.19 -26.99 12.99
CA ILE A 267 -12.83 -27.22 12.48
C ILE A 267 -12.80 -27.13 10.96
N ALA A 268 -13.74 -27.78 10.28
CA ALA A 268 -13.86 -27.78 8.82
C ALA A 268 -14.07 -26.36 8.29
N LEU A 269 -15.05 -25.61 8.82
CA LEU A 269 -15.31 -24.22 8.43
C LEU A 269 -14.08 -23.32 8.66
N LYS A 270 -13.39 -23.50 9.79
CA LYS A 270 -12.17 -22.74 10.07
C LYS A 270 -11.08 -23.01 9.04
N TYR A 271 -10.76 -24.26 8.75
CA TYR A 271 -9.71 -24.60 7.80
C TYR A 271 -10.11 -24.31 6.35
N PHE A 272 -11.40 -24.40 6.03
CA PHE A 272 -11.94 -23.95 4.76
C PHE A 272 -11.75 -22.44 4.57
N ALA A 273 -12.08 -21.62 5.59
CA ALA A 273 -11.82 -20.18 5.55
C ALA A 273 -10.32 -19.86 5.42
N VAL A 274 -9.46 -20.57 6.15
CA VAL A 274 -8.00 -20.43 6.02
C VAL A 274 -7.54 -20.81 4.61
N ALA A 275 -8.04 -21.90 4.05
CA ALA A 275 -7.70 -22.34 2.69
C ALA A 275 -8.13 -21.31 1.64
N ILE A 276 -9.33 -20.75 1.77
CA ILE A 276 -9.81 -19.66 0.90
C ILE A 276 -8.88 -18.45 1.00
N ILE A 277 -8.55 -18.00 2.21
CA ILE A 277 -7.64 -16.87 2.41
C ILE A 277 -6.28 -17.16 1.74
N LEU A 278 -5.68 -18.32 2.00
CA LEU A 278 -4.38 -18.65 1.38
C LEU A 278 -4.48 -18.74 -0.14
N TYR A 279 -5.56 -19.32 -0.67
CA TYR A 279 -5.80 -19.42 -2.10
C TYR A 279 -5.94 -18.03 -2.75
N THR A 280 -6.73 -17.12 -2.17
CA THR A 280 -6.90 -15.76 -2.71
C THR A 280 -5.59 -14.98 -2.68
N GLN A 281 -4.77 -15.15 -1.64
CA GLN A 281 -3.44 -14.54 -1.55
C GLN A 281 -2.49 -15.06 -2.63
N ILE A 282 -2.41 -16.38 -2.83
CA ILE A 282 -1.56 -16.99 -3.86
C ILE A 282 -2.00 -16.53 -5.26
N CYS A 283 -3.31 -16.57 -5.54
CA CYS A 283 -3.87 -16.10 -6.80
C CYS A 283 -3.62 -14.61 -7.03
N GLY A 284 -3.79 -13.77 -6.00
CA GLY A 284 -3.53 -12.33 -6.04
C GLY A 284 -2.06 -12.01 -6.34
N ILE A 285 -1.12 -12.70 -5.69
CA ILE A 285 0.32 -12.55 -5.94
C ILE A 285 0.65 -12.96 -7.38
N ARG A 286 0.18 -14.13 -7.85
CA ARG A 286 0.43 -14.60 -9.22
C ARG A 286 -0.15 -13.68 -10.28
N PHE A 287 -1.37 -13.19 -10.06
CA PHE A 287 -2.02 -12.23 -10.95
C PHE A 287 -1.23 -10.93 -11.02
N SER A 288 -0.81 -10.40 -9.87
CA SER A 288 0.00 -9.18 -9.76
C SER A 288 1.36 -9.33 -10.44
N GLN A 289 2.03 -10.47 -10.27
CA GLN A 289 3.30 -10.77 -10.95
C GLN A 289 3.12 -10.88 -12.47
N LYS A 290 2.06 -11.55 -12.94
CA LYS A 290 1.77 -11.63 -14.38
C LYS A 290 1.57 -10.25 -15.00
N ARG A 291 0.83 -9.37 -14.31
CA ARG A 291 0.61 -7.98 -14.72
C ARG A 291 1.91 -7.18 -14.68
N LEU A 292 2.71 -7.33 -13.63
CA LEU A 292 4.01 -6.66 -13.51
C LEU A 292 4.98 -7.10 -14.62
N ASN A 293 5.05 -8.38 -14.93
CA ASN A 293 5.93 -8.89 -16.00
C ASN A 293 5.55 -8.30 -17.36
N LYS A 294 4.24 -8.13 -17.62
CA LYS A 294 3.77 -7.41 -18.81
C LYS A 294 4.22 -5.95 -18.78
N ASN A 295 4.05 -5.26 -17.65
CA ASN A 295 4.42 -3.86 -17.47
C ASN A 295 5.95 -3.62 -17.36
N ASN A 296 6.74 -4.67 -17.18
CA ASN A 296 8.20 -4.60 -17.13
C ASN A 296 8.85 -5.11 -18.42
N ALA A 297 8.06 -5.46 -19.44
CA ALA A 297 8.60 -5.83 -20.74
C ALA A 297 9.45 -4.68 -21.30
N ILE A 298 10.66 -5.01 -21.76
CA ILE A 298 11.57 -4.02 -22.34
C ILE A 298 11.07 -3.69 -23.75
N PRO A 299 10.61 -2.45 -24.03
CA PRO A 299 10.13 -2.09 -25.35
C PRO A 299 11.27 -1.92 -26.35
N PRO A 300 10.96 -1.85 -27.66
CA PRO A 300 11.90 -1.33 -28.65
C PRO A 300 12.42 0.04 -28.24
N LEU A 301 13.68 0.33 -28.58
CA LEU A 301 14.33 1.61 -28.26
C LEU A 301 14.47 1.91 -26.75
N TYR A 302 14.44 0.90 -25.87
CA TYR A 302 14.69 1.11 -24.45
C TYR A 302 16.01 1.86 -24.18
N GLY A 303 15.93 2.91 -23.38
CA GLY A 303 17.10 3.70 -22.98
C GLY A 303 16.80 5.15 -22.59
N ILE A 304 17.88 5.83 -22.20
CA ILE A 304 17.90 7.24 -21.85
C ILE A 304 18.37 8.01 -23.07
N TYR A 305 17.66 9.06 -23.45
CA TYR A 305 17.96 9.86 -24.63
C TYR A 305 18.05 11.34 -24.28
N GLU A 306 19.21 11.93 -24.54
CA GLU A 306 19.41 13.37 -24.46
C GLU A 306 19.01 14.03 -25.78
N VAL A 307 18.21 15.08 -25.71
CA VAL A 307 17.78 15.83 -26.89
C VAL A 307 18.91 16.77 -27.31
N LYS A 308 19.50 16.54 -28.50
CA LYS A 308 20.56 17.39 -29.03
C LYS A 308 20.02 18.54 -29.86
N ASN A 309 18.98 18.28 -30.67
CA ASN A 309 18.34 19.31 -31.46
C ASN A 309 16.87 18.96 -31.71
N ILE A 310 15.99 19.96 -31.73
CA ILE A 310 14.61 19.86 -32.19
C ILE A 310 14.39 20.93 -33.25
N VAL A 311 14.00 20.51 -34.45
CA VAL A 311 13.64 21.39 -35.56
C VAL A 311 12.15 21.29 -35.80
N TYR A 312 11.45 22.42 -35.74
CA TYR A 312 10.03 22.55 -36.10
C TYR A 312 9.95 23.10 -37.53
N HIS A 313 9.32 22.36 -38.44
CA HIS A 313 9.33 22.68 -39.88
C HIS A 313 8.19 23.59 -40.33
N ASN A 314 7.15 23.77 -39.52
CA ASN A 314 6.08 24.73 -39.79
C ASN A 314 6.32 26.03 -39.02
N TYR A 315 6.71 27.09 -39.75
CA TYR A 315 6.99 28.42 -39.18
C TYR A 315 5.73 29.21 -38.77
N GLN A 316 4.52 28.68 -39.03
CA GLN A 316 3.24 29.34 -38.68
C GLN A 316 2.66 28.94 -37.31
N ALA A 317 3.29 28.00 -36.60
CA ALA A 317 2.96 27.81 -35.20
C ALA A 317 3.71 28.87 -34.39
N THR A 318 2.94 29.67 -33.66
CA THR A 318 3.42 30.41 -32.49
C THR A 318 4.45 29.54 -31.76
N PRO A 319 5.65 30.04 -31.40
CA PRO A 319 6.67 29.23 -30.73
C PRO A 319 5.96 28.51 -29.59
N ILE A 320 5.90 27.17 -29.62
CA ILE A 320 4.98 26.39 -28.79
C ILE A 320 5.04 26.99 -27.39
N ALA A 321 4.02 27.78 -27.04
CA ALA A 321 4.04 28.59 -25.82
C ALA A 321 4.02 27.67 -24.59
N ASP A 322 3.59 26.44 -24.83
CA ASP A 322 3.66 25.34 -23.91
C ASP A 322 5.08 24.78 -23.81
N SER A 323 5.78 25.19 -22.75
CA SER A 323 7.09 24.66 -22.39
C SER A 323 7.12 23.14 -22.26
N SER A 324 5.97 22.48 -22.04
CA SER A 324 5.88 21.03 -21.81
C SER A 324 6.22 20.16 -23.03
N LEU A 325 6.17 20.72 -24.24
CA LEU A 325 6.52 20.04 -25.49
C LEU A 325 7.96 20.33 -25.96
N ARG A 326 8.71 21.11 -25.20
CA ARG A 326 10.13 21.36 -25.43
C ARG A 326 10.93 20.40 -24.58
N TRP A 327 11.27 19.26 -25.14
CA TRP A 327 11.94 18.19 -24.39
C TRP A 327 13.45 18.40 -24.33
N LYS A 328 14.02 18.20 -23.14
CA LYS A 328 15.46 18.16 -22.89
C LYS A 328 15.98 16.72 -22.86
N LYS A 329 15.16 15.80 -22.35
CA LYS A 329 15.45 14.36 -22.30
C LYS A 329 14.19 13.55 -22.54
N ILE A 330 14.37 12.40 -23.16
CA ILE A 330 13.33 11.40 -23.40
C ILE A 330 13.84 10.08 -22.82
N TYR A 331 12.99 9.37 -22.08
CA TYR A 331 13.28 8.07 -21.50
C TYR A 331 12.27 7.10 -22.07
N ILE A 332 12.76 6.06 -22.75
CA ILE A 332 11.92 4.95 -23.18
C ILE A 332 12.17 3.83 -22.19
N ASP A 333 11.18 3.57 -21.34
CA ASP A 333 11.31 2.66 -20.20
C ASP A 333 10.43 1.42 -20.37
N ARG A 334 10.61 0.47 -19.45
CA ARG A 334 9.86 -0.78 -19.38
C ARG A 334 8.35 -0.54 -19.39
N GLY A 335 7.62 -1.49 -19.96
CA GLY A 335 6.17 -1.40 -20.13
C GLY A 335 5.73 -0.53 -21.31
N GLY A 336 6.68 -0.02 -22.09
CA GLY A 336 6.38 0.86 -23.22
C GLY A 336 6.07 2.29 -22.79
N TYR A 337 6.49 2.71 -21.59
CA TYR A 337 6.30 4.09 -21.15
C TYR A 337 7.38 5.01 -21.75
N VAL A 338 6.94 6.17 -22.21
CA VAL A 338 7.81 7.28 -22.61
C VAL A 338 7.68 8.36 -21.55
N PHE A 339 8.79 8.70 -20.92
CA PHE A 339 8.89 9.86 -20.03
C PHE A 339 9.65 10.97 -20.75
N ALA A 340 9.16 12.20 -20.68
CA ALA A 340 9.84 13.36 -21.24
C ALA A 340 10.06 14.40 -20.14
N HIS A 341 11.30 14.88 -20.02
CA HIS A 341 11.61 16.07 -19.24
C HIS A 341 11.45 17.30 -20.13
N ASP A 342 10.62 18.23 -19.69
CA ASP A 342 10.51 19.53 -20.34
C ASP A 342 11.66 20.48 -19.94
N ILE A 343 11.70 21.68 -20.53
CA ILE A 343 12.70 22.71 -20.20
C ILE A 343 12.58 23.26 -18.76
N ARG A 344 11.51 22.95 -18.03
CA ARG A 344 11.30 23.31 -16.62
C ARG A 344 11.59 22.13 -15.68
N ASP A 345 12.17 21.04 -16.21
CA ASP A 345 12.45 19.78 -15.51
C ASP A 345 11.19 19.06 -14.98
N ASN A 346 9.99 19.38 -15.50
CA ASN A 346 8.80 18.58 -15.23
C ASN A 346 8.87 17.26 -16.02
N VAL A 347 8.39 16.18 -15.40
CA VAL A 347 8.35 14.85 -16.01
C VAL A 347 6.93 14.48 -16.36
N ASN A 348 6.68 14.26 -17.64
CA ASN A 348 5.42 13.72 -18.14
C ASN A 348 5.67 12.30 -18.65
N GLY A 349 4.89 11.33 -18.16
CA GLY A 349 5.05 9.91 -18.48
C GLY A 349 3.77 9.31 -19.04
N GLU A 350 3.86 8.71 -20.22
CA GLU A 350 2.70 8.23 -20.97
C GLU A 350 2.99 6.87 -21.62
N GLU A 351 1.98 6.02 -21.77
CA GLU A 351 2.14 4.74 -22.48
C GLU A 351 2.25 4.99 -23.99
N ALA A 352 3.28 4.44 -24.62
CA ALA A 352 3.54 4.56 -26.03
C ALA A 352 3.30 3.25 -26.80
N LYS A 353 2.84 3.40 -28.03
CA LYS A 353 2.66 2.31 -29.00
C LYS A 353 3.86 2.28 -29.94
N PHE A 354 4.47 1.11 -30.04
CA PHE A 354 5.64 0.87 -30.88
C PHE A 354 5.25 -0.02 -32.07
N ASP A 355 5.53 0.46 -33.28
CA ASP A 355 5.46 -0.32 -34.51
C ASP A 355 6.89 -0.56 -35.00
N THR A 356 7.37 -1.80 -34.86
CA THR A 356 8.73 -2.19 -35.28
C THR A 356 8.85 -2.44 -36.77
N ILE A 357 7.73 -2.66 -37.48
CA ILE A 357 7.71 -2.94 -38.92
C ILE A 357 7.80 -1.62 -39.68
N HIS A 358 6.91 -0.67 -39.36
CA HIS A 358 6.88 0.65 -39.98
C HIS A 358 7.78 1.67 -39.27
N LYS A 359 8.52 1.24 -38.24
CA LYS A 359 9.41 2.06 -37.42
C LYS A 359 8.74 3.33 -36.89
N ASN A 360 7.55 3.19 -36.33
CA ASN A 360 6.79 4.29 -35.76
C ASN A 360 6.67 4.15 -34.24
N ILE A 361 6.69 5.28 -33.55
CA ILE A 361 6.35 5.42 -32.14
C ILE A 361 5.25 6.47 -32.01
N SER A 362 4.22 6.18 -31.22
CA SER A 362 3.16 7.14 -30.94
C SER A 362 2.70 7.09 -29.50
N TRP A 363 2.39 8.27 -28.95
CA TRP A 363 1.81 8.41 -27.62
C TRP A 363 1.00 9.69 -27.54
N GLN A 364 0.20 9.80 -26.49
CA GLN A 364 -0.58 11.00 -26.21
C GLN A 364 0.15 11.80 -25.13
N SER A 365 0.27 13.12 -25.30
CA SER A 365 0.81 14.02 -24.27
C SER A 365 -0.17 15.18 -24.07
N GLY A 366 -0.92 15.12 -22.98
CA GLY A 366 -2.07 16.01 -22.77
C GLY A 366 -3.09 15.87 -23.91
N ASN A 367 -3.39 16.98 -24.59
CA ASN A 367 -4.30 17.00 -25.74
C ASN A 367 -3.59 16.75 -27.08
N ASN A 368 -2.26 16.61 -27.08
CA ASN A 368 -1.47 16.47 -28.30
C ASN A 368 -1.20 14.99 -28.60
N ASN A 369 -1.53 14.58 -29.82
CA ASN A 369 -1.14 13.28 -30.35
C ASN A 369 0.25 13.39 -30.96
N ILE A 370 1.15 12.49 -30.58
CA ILE A 370 2.53 12.46 -31.06
C ILE A 370 2.70 11.20 -31.89
N GLN A 371 3.15 11.37 -33.14
CA GLN A 371 3.40 10.28 -34.08
C GLN A 371 4.72 10.53 -34.78
N LEU A 372 5.72 9.70 -34.48
CA LEU A 372 7.08 9.88 -34.96
C LEU A 372 7.58 8.60 -35.59
N HIS A 373 8.15 8.72 -36.78
CA HIS A 373 8.96 7.68 -37.40
C HIS A 373 10.39 7.75 -36.86
N TYR A 374 10.94 6.62 -36.42
CA TYR A 374 12.26 6.55 -35.85
C TYR A 374 13.30 5.94 -36.80
N THR A 375 14.52 6.49 -36.77
CA THR A 375 15.69 5.92 -37.42
C THR A 375 16.85 5.85 -36.44
N VAL A 376 17.66 4.79 -36.54
CA VAL A 376 18.86 4.59 -35.71
C VAL A 376 20.07 4.72 -36.62
N PRO A 377 20.55 5.94 -36.91
CA PRO A 377 21.65 6.16 -37.87
C PRO A 377 23.00 5.65 -37.37
N ALA A 378 23.20 5.58 -36.05
CA ALA A 378 24.40 5.05 -35.40
C ALA A 378 24.03 4.37 -34.09
N LYS A 379 24.96 3.60 -33.50
CA LYS A 379 24.74 2.80 -32.27
C LYS A 379 24.06 3.58 -31.14
N ASP A 380 24.47 4.82 -30.92
CA ASP A 380 23.97 5.68 -29.83
C ASP A 380 23.18 6.89 -30.34
N SER A 381 22.75 6.89 -31.61
CA SER A 381 21.99 7.99 -32.20
C SER A 381 20.60 7.52 -32.58
N LEU A 382 19.59 8.29 -32.21
CA LEU A 382 18.19 8.08 -32.59
C LEU A 382 17.65 9.37 -33.19
N THR A 383 16.96 9.28 -34.32
CA THR A 383 16.28 10.42 -34.93
C THR A 383 14.80 10.13 -34.98
N LEU A 384 13.97 11.06 -34.52
CA LEU A 384 12.52 10.97 -34.56
C LEU A 384 11.97 12.06 -35.48
N ASN A 385 11.26 11.67 -36.53
CA ASN A 385 10.67 12.59 -37.51
C ASN A 385 9.16 12.35 -37.58
N GLY A 386 8.35 13.39 -37.51
CA GLY A 386 6.90 13.22 -37.64
C GLY A 386 6.14 14.42 -37.11
N LYS A 387 5.05 14.17 -36.40
CA LYS A 387 4.15 15.23 -35.90
C LYS A 387 4.04 15.22 -34.38
N VAL A 388 4.06 16.41 -33.80
CA VAL A 388 3.70 16.69 -32.41
C VAL A 388 2.51 17.64 -32.46
N GLY A 389 1.30 17.14 -32.22
CA GLY A 389 0.08 17.90 -32.48
C GLY A 389 -0.05 18.25 -33.96
N ALA A 390 -0.17 19.54 -34.29
CA ALA A 390 -0.27 20.01 -35.67
C ALA A 390 1.10 20.23 -36.35
N ASP A 391 2.19 20.29 -35.57
CA ASP A 391 3.49 20.68 -36.06
C ASP A 391 4.34 19.49 -36.51
N SER A 392 5.04 19.68 -37.62
CA SER A 392 6.02 18.70 -38.10
C SER A 392 7.37 18.95 -37.44
N VAL A 393 7.94 17.91 -36.81
CA VAL A 393 9.16 18.00 -36.01
C VAL A 393 10.21 16.99 -36.48
N SER A 394 11.48 17.36 -36.32
CA SER A 394 12.63 16.47 -36.40
C SER A 394 13.45 16.59 -35.12
N ILE A 395 13.70 15.47 -34.45
CA ILE A 395 14.34 15.41 -33.14
C ILE A 395 15.58 14.52 -33.27
N ALA A 396 16.75 15.08 -32.96
CA ALA A 396 18.00 14.34 -32.84
C ALA A 396 18.27 13.98 -31.38
N LEU A 397 18.41 12.70 -31.10
CA LEU A 397 18.59 12.13 -29.77
C LEU A 397 19.92 11.38 -29.66
N LEU A 398 20.62 11.58 -28.55
CA LEU A 398 21.81 10.82 -28.19
C LEU A 398 21.48 9.86 -27.04
N LYS A 399 21.70 8.56 -27.25
CA LYS A 399 21.47 7.53 -26.26
C LYS A 399 22.57 7.56 -25.19
N LYS A 400 22.16 7.44 -23.93
CA LYS A 400 23.01 7.24 -22.78
C LYS A 400 22.79 5.83 -22.21
N ASP A 401 23.89 5.14 -21.89
CA ASP A 401 23.82 3.82 -21.28
C ASP A 401 23.46 3.93 -19.78
N ALA A 402 22.40 3.22 -19.39
CA ALA A 402 21.97 3.11 -18.00
C ALA A 402 22.94 2.26 -17.16
N ASN A 403 23.78 1.43 -17.78
CA ASN A 403 24.83 0.69 -17.07
C ASN A 403 25.95 1.59 -16.54
N ASN A 404 25.95 2.88 -16.90
CA ASN A 404 26.86 3.85 -16.30
C ASN A 404 26.49 4.23 -14.87
N PHE A 405 25.27 3.92 -14.40
CA PHE A 405 24.87 4.20 -13.02
C PHE A 405 25.38 3.13 -12.06
N ILE A 406 26.14 3.56 -11.05
CA ILE A 406 26.64 2.70 -9.97
C ILE A 406 25.50 1.95 -9.28
N LEU A 407 24.35 2.60 -9.11
CA LEU A 407 23.16 2.01 -8.50
C LEU A 407 22.65 0.78 -9.29
N VAL A 408 22.89 0.73 -10.60
CA VAL A 408 22.52 -0.38 -11.48
C VAL A 408 23.58 -1.48 -11.45
N THR A 409 24.86 -1.13 -11.49
CA THR A 409 25.95 -2.08 -11.75
C THR A 409 26.68 -2.62 -10.52
N ARG A 410 26.61 -1.94 -9.35
CA ARG A 410 27.44 -2.31 -8.18
C ARG A 410 27.20 -3.73 -7.69
N GLY A 411 25.95 -4.19 -7.61
CA GLY A 411 25.62 -5.54 -7.15
C GLY A 411 26.06 -5.87 -5.71
N PHE A 412 25.90 -7.13 -5.31
CA PHE A 412 26.25 -7.63 -3.97
C PHE A 412 27.73 -8.02 -3.87
N HIS A 413 28.38 -7.68 -2.76
CA HIS A 413 29.77 -7.98 -2.47
C HIS A 413 29.90 -8.49 -1.04
N TRP A 414 30.53 -9.66 -0.85
CA TRP A 414 30.80 -10.23 0.48
C TRP A 414 31.89 -9.45 1.23
N ILE A 415 32.91 -9.01 0.50
CA ILE A 415 34.07 -8.30 1.05
C ILE A 415 34.05 -6.86 0.51
N ASN A 416 34.13 -5.90 1.41
CA ASN A 416 34.35 -4.49 1.10
C ASN A 416 35.50 -4.00 1.99
N GLU A 417 36.71 -3.92 1.44
CA GLU A 417 37.91 -3.45 2.17
C GLU A 417 37.72 -2.03 2.74
N HIS A 418 36.90 -1.21 2.07
CA HIS A 418 36.44 0.09 2.55
C HIS A 418 34.95 0.28 2.28
N SER A 419 34.29 1.09 3.10
CA SER A 419 32.88 1.48 2.88
C SER A 419 32.72 2.18 1.53
N TYR A 420 31.84 1.67 0.67
CA TYR A 420 31.62 2.22 -0.67
C TYR A 420 30.44 3.19 -0.67
N ASN A 421 30.70 4.44 -0.25
CA ASN A 421 29.73 5.53 -0.16
C ASN A 421 30.17 6.69 -1.07
N LYS A 422 29.52 6.85 -2.24
CA LYS A 422 29.86 7.83 -3.29
C LYS A 422 28.66 8.68 -3.67
#